data_AF-A0A963PSI9-F1
#
_entry.id   AF-A0A963PSI9-F1
#
_cell.length_a   1.000
_cell.length_b   1.000
_cell.length_c   1.000
_cell.angle_alpha   90.00
_cell.angle_beta   90.00
_cell.angle_gamma   90.00
#
_symmetry.space_group_name_H-M   'P 1'
#
loop_
_entity.id
_entity.type
_entity.pdbx_description
1 polymer ?
#
loop_
_entity_poly.entity_id
_entity_poly.type
_entity_poly.pdbx_seq_one_letter_code
_entity_poly.pdbx_strand_id
1 'polypeptide(L)'
;MIRRGGAPGPQTLIGIGLLVVAGVVIAGAMGFPSSSGYSGVGPNFLPWVVGCALLVCAVLLIWQARSHGGFRHMEEPSGSDHGYWPGFGWMSAGLLANAALITTIGFILSCALCFALAVR
;
A
#
# COMPACT_ATOMS: atom_id res chain seq x y z
N MET A 1 14.60 -26.70 14.40
CA MET A 1 15.71 -25.74 14.56
C MET A 1 15.20 -24.37 14.08
N ILE A 2 15.11 -23.36 14.94
CA ILE A 2 14.59 -22.03 14.55
C ILE A 2 15.78 -21.18 14.08
N ARG A 3 15.84 -20.85 12.77
CA ARG A 3 16.70 -19.74 12.31
C ARG A 3 16.29 -18.48 13.07
N ARG A 4 17.23 -17.77 13.69
CA ARG A 4 16.98 -16.39 14.11
C ARG A 4 16.85 -15.55 12.83
N GLY A 5 15.83 -14.67 12.78
CA GLY A 5 15.68 -13.74 11.67
C GLY A 5 16.83 -12.73 11.60
N GLY A 6 16.92 -12.02 10.48
CA GLY A 6 17.76 -10.84 10.34
C GLY A 6 17.29 -9.67 11.21
N ALA A 7 17.91 -8.51 11.01
CA ALA A 7 17.61 -7.32 11.81
C ALA A 7 16.10 -6.97 11.77
N PRO A 8 15.44 -6.77 12.92
CA PRO A 8 13.99 -6.54 12.96
C PRO A 8 13.57 -5.15 12.47
N GLY A 9 14.54 -4.24 12.28
CA GLY A 9 14.32 -2.84 11.89
C GLY A 9 13.53 -2.66 10.59
N PRO A 10 13.97 -3.18 9.44
CA PRO A 10 13.28 -2.88 8.17
C PRO A 10 11.91 -3.58 8.07
N GLN A 11 11.72 -4.77 8.64
CA GLN A 11 10.38 -5.38 8.71
C GLN A 11 9.45 -4.58 9.64
N THR A 12 9.96 -4.06 10.76
CA THR A 12 9.19 -3.13 11.61
C THR A 12 8.80 -1.88 10.82
N LEU A 13 9.71 -1.31 10.02
CA LEU A 13 9.46 -0.10 9.24
C LEU A 13 8.40 -0.34 8.14
N ILE A 14 8.47 -1.46 7.43
CA ILE A 14 7.43 -1.90 6.46
C ILE A 14 6.09 -2.09 7.17
N GLY A 15 6.08 -2.74 8.34
CA GLY A 15 4.86 -2.91 9.14
C GLY A 15 4.24 -1.58 9.58
N ILE A 16 5.06 -0.60 9.98
CA ILE A 16 4.60 0.77 10.30
C ILE A 16 4.07 1.49 9.06
N GLY A 17 4.74 1.38 7.91
CA GLY A 17 4.25 1.93 6.65
C GLY A 17 2.89 1.34 6.25
N LEU A 18 2.73 0.02 6.38
CA LEU A 18 1.47 -0.67 6.13
C LEU A 18 0.37 -0.27 7.12
N LEU A 19 0.72 0.00 8.39
CA LEU A 19 -0.19 0.52 9.42
C LEU A 19 -0.73 1.90 9.03
N VAL A 20 0.13 2.79 8.53
CA VAL A 20 -0.26 4.12 8.04
C VAL A 20 -1.16 4.01 6.81
N VAL A 21 -0.82 3.15 5.84
CA VAL A 21 -1.67 2.91 4.66
C VAL A 21 -3.04 2.35 5.05
N ALA A 22 -3.10 1.39 5.98
CA ALA A 22 -4.36 0.87 6.50
C ALA A 22 -5.20 1.98 7.17
N GLY A 23 -4.58 2.84 7.97
CA GLY A 23 -5.22 4.00 8.58
C GLY A 23 -5.80 4.99 7.56
N VAL A 24 -5.06 5.29 6.48
CA VAL A 24 -5.54 6.15 5.37
C VAL A 24 -6.71 5.51 4.62
N VAL A 25 -6.67 4.20 4.35
CA VAL A 25 -7.77 3.48 3.68
C VAL A 25 -9.04 3.49 4.56
N ILE A 26 -8.91 3.22 5.86
CA ILE A 26 -10.03 3.26 6.82
C ILE A 26 -10.58 4.70 6.96
N ALA A 27 -9.72 5.72 7.01
CA ALA A 27 -10.13 7.12 7.04
C ALA A 27 -10.93 7.51 5.78
N GLY A 28 -10.48 7.08 4.59
CA GLY A 28 -11.23 7.24 3.35
C GLY A 28 -12.58 6.50 3.37
N ALA A 29 -12.62 5.27 3.89
CA ALA A 29 -13.83 4.46 3.98
C ALA A 29 -14.95 5.12 4.81
N MET A 30 -14.61 5.92 5.82
CA MET A 30 -15.57 6.68 6.63
C MET A 30 -16.23 7.84 5.88
N GLY A 31 -15.63 8.34 4.79
CA GLY A 31 -16.16 9.46 4.00
C GLY A 31 -17.27 9.09 3.00
N PHE A 32 -17.50 7.81 2.75
CA PHE A 32 -18.47 7.35 1.75
C PHE A 32 -19.80 6.91 2.38
N PRO A 33 -20.96 7.42 1.92
CA PRO A 33 -22.27 6.97 2.39
C PRO A 33 -22.49 5.47 2.17
N SER A 34 -23.02 4.78 3.18
CA SER A 34 -23.37 3.35 3.07
C SER A 34 -24.66 3.09 2.27
N SER A 35 -25.52 4.11 2.12
CA SER A 35 -26.85 4.00 1.52
C SER A 35 -26.89 4.03 -0.02
N SER A 36 -25.78 4.28 -0.69
CA SER A 36 -25.69 4.38 -2.16
C SER A 36 -25.23 3.08 -2.85
N GLY A 37 -25.32 1.95 -2.16
CA GLY A 37 -24.87 0.64 -2.64
C GLY A 37 -25.89 -0.10 -3.52
N TYR A 38 -25.44 -0.63 -4.67
CA TYR A 38 -26.20 -1.64 -5.40
C TYR A 38 -26.30 -2.94 -4.59
N SER A 39 -27.45 -3.61 -4.66
CA SER A 39 -27.77 -4.81 -3.86
C SER A 39 -27.56 -4.66 -2.33
N GLY A 40 -27.65 -3.44 -1.80
CA GLY A 40 -27.53 -3.17 -0.36
C GLY A 40 -26.10 -3.16 0.20
N VAL A 41 -25.07 -3.33 -0.64
CA VAL A 41 -23.66 -3.26 -0.24
C VAL A 41 -23.11 -1.88 -0.56
N GLY A 42 -22.98 -1.03 0.46
CA GLY A 42 -22.49 0.35 0.32
C GLY A 42 -21.08 0.43 -0.30
N PRO A 43 -20.75 1.51 -1.04
CA PRO A 43 -19.44 1.68 -1.68
C PRO A 43 -18.25 1.70 -0.71
N ASN A 44 -18.50 1.95 0.58
CA ASN A 44 -17.50 1.87 1.65
C ASN A 44 -17.11 0.43 2.06
N PHE A 45 -17.87 -0.60 1.66
CA PHE A 45 -17.66 -1.99 2.11
C PHE A 45 -16.29 -2.55 1.73
N LEU A 46 -15.89 -2.45 0.45
CA LEU A 46 -14.58 -2.94 0.01
C LEU A 46 -13.41 -2.17 0.65
N PRO A 47 -13.41 -0.82 0.71
CA PRO A 47 -12.45 -0.06 1.52
C PRO A 47 -12.35 -0.52 2.97
N TRP A 48 -13.47 -0.81 3.65
CA TRP A 48 -13.46 -1.34 5.02
C TRP A 48 -12.82 -2.72 5.13
N VAL A 49 -13.22 -3.68 4.28
CA VAL A 49 -12.67 -5.05 4.29
C VAL A 49 -11.16 -5.03 4.02
N VAL A 50 -10.72 -4.26 3.00
CA VAL A 50 -9.30 -4.11 2.65
C VAL A 50 -8.54 -3.40 3.77
N GLY A 51 -9.06 -2.30 4.31
CA GLY A 51 -8.45 -1.55 5.41
C GLY A 51 -8.24 -2.41 6.66
N CYS A 52 -9.24 -3.19 7.07
CA CYS A 52 -9.12 -4.13 8.18
C CYS A 52 -8.11 -5.26 7.92
N ALA A 53 -8.08 -5.82 6.70
CA ALA A 53 -7.09 -6.83 6.33
C ALA A 53 -5.65 -6.29 6.36
N LEU A 54 -5.43 -5.08 5.81
CA LEU A 54 -4.14 -4.40 5.86
C LEU A 54 -3.71 -4.08 7.30
N LEU A 55 -4.64 -3.66 8.17
CA LEU A 55 -4.40 -3.39 9.58
C LEU A 55 -3.93 -4.65 10.33
N VAL A 56 -4.60 -5.79 10.11
CA VAL A 56 -4.20 -7.09 10.68
C VAL A 56 -2.81 -7.50 10.18
N CYS A 57 -2.55 -7.39 8.88
CA CYS A 57 -1.22 -7.69 8.31
C CYS A 57 -0.12 -6.79 8.87
N ALA A 58 -0.39 -5.50 9.06
CA ALA A 58 0.57 -4.55 9.65
C ALA A 58 0.92 -4.93 11.10
N VAL A 59 -0.08 -5.24 11.93
CA VAL A 59 0.12 -5.69 13.31
C VAL A 59 0.90 -7.01 13.35
N LEU A 60 0.57 -7.97 12.49
CA LEU A 60 1.28 -9.27 12.42
C LEU A 60 2.74 -9.11 11.96
N LEU A 61 3.04 -8.24 11.00
CA LEU A 61 4.41 -7.95 10.55
C LEU A 61 5.25 -7.33 11.66
N ILE A 62 4.70 -6.35 12.40
CA ILE A 62 5.38 -5.73 13.55
C ILE A 62 5.58 -6.76 14.67
N TRP A 63 4.55 -7.52 15.03
CA TRP A 63 4.61 -8.55 16.07
C TRP A 63 5.65 -9.62 15.75
N GLN A 64 5.69 -10.13 14.52
CA GLN A 64 6.65 -11.13 14.08
C GLN A 64 8.08 -10.58 14.15
N ALA A 65 8.32 -9.36 13.64
CA ALA A 65 9.63 -8.72 13.68
C ALA A 65 10.15 -8.56 15.11
N ARG A 66 9.28 -8.14 16.06
CA ARG A 66 9.66 -7.94 17.47
C ARG A 66 9.80 -9.25 18.26
N SER A 67 9.00 -10.28 17.95
CA SER A 67 8.98 -11.53 18.72
C SER A 67 9.97 -12.60 18.20
N HIS A 68 10.31 -12.57 16.92
CA HIS A 68 11.08 -13.65 16.26
C HIS A 68 12.24 -13.18 15.35
N GLY A 69 12.45 -11.86 15.23
CA GLY A 69 13.39 -11.26 14.28
C GLY A 69 12.78 -11.03 12.90
N GLY A 70 13.44 -10.22 12.07
CA GLY A 70 12.95 -9.87 10.73
C GLY A 70 13.25 -10.95 9.69
N PHE A 71 12.44 -11.03 8.64
CA PHE A 71 12.76 -11.71 7.36
C PHE A 71 13.25 -13.16 7.49
N ARG A 72 12.76 -13.90 8.49
CA ARG A 72 13.24 -15.25 8.85
C ARG A 72 13.17 -16.28 7.71
N HIS A 73 12.28 -16.05 6.75
CA HIS A 73 12.01 -16.88 5.58
C HIS A 73 12.05 -16.05 4.28
N MET A 74 12.88 -15.01 4.23
CA MET A 74 13.15 -14.27 3.00
C MET A 74 14.21 -15.01 2.19
N GLU A 75 13.92 -15.24 0.90
CA GLU A 75 14.87 -15.79 -0.06
C GLU A 75 15.99 -14.76 -0.35
N GLU A 76 17.15 -15.24 -0.81
CA GLU A 76 18.25 -14.36 -1.19
C GLU A 76 17.84 -13.48 -2.40
N PRO A 77 18.14 -12.17 -2.43
CA PRO A 77 17.67 -11.28 -3.50
C PRO A 77 18.17 -11.71 -4.89
N SER A 78 17.25 -12.08 -5.79
CA SER A 78 17.56 -12.48 -7.17
C SER A 78 17.65 -11.31 -8.17
N GLY A 79 17.93 -10.11 -7.68
CA GLY A 79 17.89 -8.85 -8.44
C GLY A 79 19.07 -7.93 -8.11
N SER A 80 18.91 -6.62 -8.29
CA SER A 80 19.92 -5.64 -7.89
C SER A 80 20.01 -5.51 -6.36
N ASP A 81 21.22 -5.28 -5.84
CA ASP A 81 21.51 -5.10 -4.40
C ASP A 81 20.68 -3.99 -3.71
N HIS A 82 20.09 -3.10 -4.51
CA HIS A 82 19.31 -1.96 -4.07
C HIS A 82 18.13 -1.70 -5.02
N GLY A 83 17.07 -1.09 -4.49
CA GLY A 83 15.87 -0.72 -5.26
C GLY A 83 16.10 0.45 -6.22
N TYR A 84 15.36 0.46 -7.33
CA TYR A 84 15.43 1.52 -8.34
C TYR A 84 14.64 2.77 -7.92
N TRP A 85 15.20 3.53 -6.98
CA TRP A 85 14.58 4.74 -6.41
C TRP A 85 14.14 5.81 -7.42
N PRO A 86 14.88 6.08 -8.53
CA PRO A 86 14.43 7.05 -9.53
C PRO A 86 13.08 6.66 -10.16
N GLY A 87 12.93 5.40 -10.60
CA GLY A 87 11.68 4.89 -11.16
C GLY A 87 10.54 4.86 -10.14
N PHE A 88 10.83 4.49 -8.88
CA PHE A 88 9.83 4.53 -7.80
C PHE A 88 9.28 5.95 -7.59
N GLY A 89 10.16 6.97 -7.51
CA GLY A 89 9.75 8.37 -7.40
C GLY A 89 8.99 8.87 -8.64
N TRP A 90 9.47 8.51 -9.83
CA TRP A 90 8.88 8.89 -11.12
C TRP A 90 7.49 8.32 -11.34
N MET A 91 7.24 7.06 -10.94
CA MET A 91 5.91 6.43 -10.98
C MET A 91 4.99 6.98 -9.89
N SER A 92 5.51 7.19 -8.67
CA SER A 92 4.74 7.80 -7.57
C SER A 92 4.26 9.21 -7.95
N ALA A 93 5.10 10.01 -8.60
CA ALA A 93 4.72 11.33 -9.13
C ALA A 93 3.62 11.23 -10.20
N GLY A 94 3.69 10.27 -11.13
CA GLY A 94 2.65 10.03 -12.13
C GLY A 94 1.30 9.64 -11.53
N LEU A 95 1.30 8.73 -10.55
CA LEU A 95 0.10 8.29 -9.84
C LEU A 95 -0.54 9.42 -9.02
N LEU A 96 0.27 10.24 -8.33
CA LEU A 96 -0.20 11.40 -7.58
C LEU A 96 -0.72 12.50 -8.51
N ALA A 97 -0.07 12.74 -9.66
CA ALA A 97 -0.57 13.66 -10.67
C ALA A 97 -1.94 13.21 -11.22
N ASN A 98 -2.12 11.90 -11.49
CA ASN A 98 -3.42 11.35 -11.87
C ASN A 98 -4.49 11.63 -10.79
N ALA A 99 -4.19 11.32 -9.53
CA ALA A 99 -5.11 11.57 -8.42
C ALA A 99 -5.49 13.05 -8.24
N ALA A 100 -4.58 13.98 -8.54
CA ALA A 100 -4.81 15.42 -8.43
C ALA A 100 -5.51 16.03 -9.66
N LEU A 101 -5.31 15.48 -10.87
CA LEU A 101 -5.83 16.05 -12.12
C LEU A 101 -7.17 15.44 -12.57
N ILE A 102 -7.56 14.27 -12.06
CA ILE A 102 -8.76 13.52 -12.48
C ILE A 102 -10.06 14.34 -12.43
N THR A 103 -10.23 15.20 -11.42
CA THR A 103 -11.40 16.09 -11.27
C THR A 103 -11.35 17.34 -12.15
N THR A 104 -10.20 17.65 -12.73
CA THR A 104 -9.92 18.94 -13.39
C THR A 104 -9.84 18.81 -14.90
N ILE A 105 -9.17 17.77 -15.42
CA ILE A 105 -9.08 17.47 -16.86
C ILE A 105 -9.88 16.22 -17.27
N GLY A 106 -10.56 15.60 -16.32
CA GLY A 106 -11.35 14.39 -16.54
C GLY A 106 -10.53 13.10 -16.57
N PHE A 107 -11.22 11.98 -16.34
CA PHE A 107 -10.65 10.63 -16.22
C PHE A 107 -9.75 10.24 -17.40
N ILE A 108 -10.22 10.39 -18.64
CA ILE A 108 -9.52 9.89 -19.84
C ILE A 108 -8.15 10.56 -20.00
N LEU A 109 -8.08 11.89 -19.93
CA LEU A 109 -6.83 12.63 -20.09
C LEU A 109 -5.88 12.42 -18.90
N SER A 110 -6.42 12.33 -17.68
CA SER A 110 -5.63 12.08 -16.47
C SER A 110 -4.98 10.69 -16.49
N CYS A 111 -5.74 9.64 -16.85
CA CYS A 111 -5.21 8.29 -16.95
C CYS A 111 -4.29 8.09 -18.17
N ALA A 112 -4.53 8.78 -19.29
CA ALA A 112 -3.60 8.79 -20.42
C ALA A 112 -2.24 9.41 -20.04
N LEU A 113 -2.26 10.52 -19.30
CA LEU A 113 -1.05 11.11 -18.71
C LEU A 113 -0.38 10.16 -17.71
N CYS A 114 -1.15 9.50 -16.84
CA CYS A 114 -0.63 8.51 -15.90
C CYS A 114 0.09 7.35 -16.60
N PHE A 115 -0.50 6.83 -17.68
CA PHE A 115 0.10 5.76 -18.49
C PHE A 115 1.37 6.23 -19.19
N ALA A 116 1.34 7.39 -19.84
CA ALA A 116 2.52 8.00 -20.47
C ALA A 116 3.65 8.29 -19.45
N LEU A 117 3.30 8.52 -18.18
CA LEU A 117 4.25 8.68 -17.07
C LEU A 117 4.69 7.34 -16.41
N ALA A 118 4.12 6.20 -16.78
CA ALA A 118 4.45 4.89 -16.22
C ALA A 118 5.35 4.02 -17.12
N VAL A 119 5.40 4.30 -18.43
CA VAL A 119 6.10 3.49 -19.45
C VAL A 119 7.51 4.02 -19.82
N ARG A 120 8.18 4.73 -18.91
CA ARG A 120 9.24 5.70 -19.20
C ARG A 120 10.27 5.87 -18.08
#